data_AF-A0A7J2YAE9-F1
#
_entry.id   AF-A0A7J2YAE9-F1
#
_cell.length_a   1.000
_cell.length_b   1.000
_cell.length_c   1.000
_cell.angle_alpha   90.00
_cell.angle_beta   90.00
_cell.angle_gamma   90.00
#
_symmetry.space_group_name_H-M   'P 1'
#
loop_
_entity.id
_entity.type
_entity.pdbx_description
1 polymer ?
#
loop_
_entity_poly.entity_id
_entity_poly.type
_entity_poly.pdbx_seq_one_letter_code
_entity_poly.pdbx_strand_id
1 'polypeptide(L)'
;MSSIAKNTAIYGLVTALAISIFMNYVFYNQVQNLSNQIYTLQSTSNNTEEKQIRPQSTRMFTSENTQTIMAVAVRQVLTNDFFQTYAFEGATLQVTVEIKPGDGKILVNTVTPTGVDFQSSARTAVQVAERITDADLSKSDIIFSIASSEDIRSVDGQSAGAAMTVLLISELTQQDLRNDVLITGTINPDGTVGRVGGIKEKADAAGKYGAKIFLVPPAQSMIQVQTCEEKRIGTILYKNCRYEPASLSEITLDEYGMDVTEVKNVEEALSYFTKQ
;
A
#
# COMPACT_ATOMS: atom_id res chain seq x y z
N MET A 1 -46.69 50.01 12.48
CA MET A 1 -46.49 48.68 13.11
C MET A 1 -45.60 47.72 12.28
N SER A 2 -44.68 48.21 11.43
CA SER A 2 -43.88 47.36 10.50
C SER A 2 -42.40 47.18 10.89
N SER A 3 -41.82 48.10 11.67
CA SER A 3 -40.38 48.07 12.01
C SER A 3 -40.04 47.13 13.19
N ILE A 4 -40.91 47.08 14.21
CA ILE A 4 -40.68 46.29 15.44
C ILE A 4 -40.67 44.77 15.15
N ALA A 5 -41.54 44.31 14.25
CA ALA A 5 -41.65 42.89 13.86
C ALA A 5 -40.45 42.41 13.02
N LYS A 6 -39.78 43.30 12.25
CA LYS A 6 -38.58 42.96 11.49
C LYS A 6 -37.36 42.81 12.40
N ASN A 7 -37.24 43.70 13.40
CA ASN A 7 -36.13 43.62 14.34
C ASN A 7 -36.21 42.37 15.22
N THR A 8 -37.39 41.96 15.68
CA THR A 8 -37.55 40.72 16.46
C THR A 8 -37.18 39.47 15.67
N ALA A 9 -37.50 39.41 14.37
CA ALA A 9 -37.10 38.31 13.51
C ALA A 9 -35.57 38.23 13.30
N ILE A 10 -34.91 39.37 13.14
CA ILE A 10 -33.45 39.45 13.01
C ILE A 10 -32.76 39.01 14.30
N TYR A 11 -33.23 39.47 15.47
CA TYR A 11 -32.68 39.03 16.76
C TYR A 11 -32.87 37.52 16.97
N GLY A 12 -34.00 36.94 16.56
CA GLY A 12 -34.23 35.49 16.62
C GLY A 12 -33.27 34.68 15.74
N LEU A 13 -32.92 35.20 14.56
CA LEU A 13 -31.97 34.56 13.64
C LEU A 13 -30.53 34.63 14.15
N VAL A 14 -30.12 35.79 14.70
CA VAL A 14 -28.78 35.98 15.28
C VAL A 14 -28.60 35.12 16.52
N THR A 15 -29.61 34.99 17.39
CA THR A 15 -29.52 34.11 18.57
C THR A 15 -29.47 32.63 18.18
N ALA A 16 -30.25 32.19 17.19
CA ALA A 16 -30.18 30.83 16.67
C ALA A 16 -28.79 30.51 16.09
N LEU A 17 -28.19 31.46 15.35
CA LEU A 17 -26.84 31.30 14.79
C LEU A 17 -25.77 31.26 15.90
N ALA A 18 -25.88 32.11 16.92
CA ALA A 18 -24.98 32.10 18.07
C ALA A 18 -25.08 30.79 18.87
N ILE A 19 -26.29 30.26 19.05
CA ILE A 19 -26.52 28.95 19.70
C ILE A 19 -25.91 27.83 18.85
N SER A 20 -26.08 27.86 17.53
CA SER A 20 -25.49 26.86 16.62
C SER A 20 -23.97 26.87 16.66
N ILE A 21 -23.34 28.05 16.62
CA ILE A 21 -21.89 28.20 16.75
C ILE A 21 -21.41 27.68 18.11
N PHE A 22 -22.12 28.04 19.20
CA PHE A 22 -21.78 27.58 20.54
C PHE A 22 -21.90 26.05 20.67
N MET A 23 -22.99 25.46 20.16
CA MET A 23 -23.18 24.00 20.16
C MET A 23 -22.11 23.29 19.32
N ASN A 24 -21.74 23.85 18.17
CA ASN A 24 -20.67 23.32 17.34
C ASN A 24 -19.30 23.38 18.06
N TYR A 25 -19.02 24.47 18.78
CA TYR A 25 -17.81 24.62 19.59
C TYR A 25 -17.77 23.62 20.76
N VAL A 26 -18.88 23.42 21.46
CA VAL A 26 -18.99 22.42 22.54
C VAL A 26 -18.81 21.01 21.98
N PHE A 27 -19.45 20.69 20.86
CA PHE A 27 -19.31 19.40 20.20
C PHE A 27 -17.86 19.14 19.75
N TYR A 28 -17.21 20.14 19.15
CA TYR A 28 -15.80 20.07 18.76
C TYR A 28 -14.89 19.74 19.95
N ASN A 29 -15.10 20.41 21.09
CA ASN A 29 -14.31 20.15 22.30
C ASN A 29 -14.58 18.76 22.89
N GLN A 30 -15.80 18.25 22.81
CA GLN A 30 -16.11 16.87 23.23
C GLN A 30 -15.41 15.84 22.33
N VAL A 31 -15.43 16.04 21.01
CA VAL A 31 -14.74 15.16 20.05
C VAL A 31 -13.24 15.13 20.31
N GLN A 32 -12.61 16.29 20.54
CA GLN A 32 -11.18 16.36 20.86
C GLN A 32 -10.84 15.63 22.17
N ASN A 33 -11.71 15.74 23.18
CA ASN A 33 -11.51 15.04 24.43
C ASN A 33 -11.63 13.52 24.27
N LEU A 34 -12.58 13.05 23.44
CA LEU A 34 -12.69 11.63 23.07
C LEU A 34 -11.47 11.15 22.28
N SER A 35 -10.97 11.93 21.32
CA SER A 35 -9.75 11.60 20.58
C SER A 35 -8.53 11.47 21.49
N ASN A 36 -8.40 12.37 22.48
CA ASN A 36 -7.34 12.27 23.49
C ASN A 36 -7.50 11.05 24.40
N GLN A 37 -8.74 10.68 24.75
CA GLN A 37 -9.00 9.44 25.51
C GLN A 37 -8.71 8.19 24.69
N ILE A 38 -9.03 8.17 23.40
CA ILE A 38 -8.68 7.06 22.50
C ILE A 38 -7.15 6.96 22.38
N TYR A 39 -6.46 8.10 22.24
CA TYR A 39 -5.00 8.13 22.17
C TYR A 39 -4.34 7.57 23.44
N THR A 40 -4.83 7.95 24.63
CA THR A 40 -4.31 7.43 25.90
C THR A 40 -4.67 5.95 26.12
N LEU A 41 -5.84 5.50 25.68
CA LEU A 41 -6.23 4.09 25.73
C LEU A 41 -5.36 3.23 24.80
N GLN A 42 -5.04 3.71 23.58
CA GLN A 42 -4.12 3.03 22.66
C GLN A 42 -2.70 2.98 23.23
N SER A 43 -2.20 4.07 23.81
CA SER A 43 -0.88 4.04 24.46
C SER A 43 -0.82 3.11 25.67
N THR A 44 -1.93 2.98 26.41
CA THR A 44 -2.02 2.07 27.56
C THR A 44 -2.13 0.61 27.13
N SER A 45 -2.86 0.32 26.03
CA SER A 45 -2.90 -1.01 25.41
C SER A 45 -1.52 -1.44 24.91
N ASN A 46 -0.79 -0.56 24.23
CA ASN A 46 0.57 -0.84 23.75
C ASN A 46 1.57 -1.09 24.90
N ASN A 47 1.43 -0.37 26.02
CA ASN A 47 2.34 -0.53 27.17
C ASN A 47 1.98 -1.71 28.09
N THR A 48 0.80 -2.33 27.92
CA THR A 48 0.39 -3.48 28.76
C THR A 48 0.82 -4.82 28.16
N GLU A 49 1.17 -4.87 26.87
CA GLU A 49 1.71 -6.09 26.22
C GLU A 49 3.24 -6.23 26.33
N GLU A 50 3.98 -5.22 26.82
CA GLU A 50 5.45 -5.24 26.87
C GLU A 50 6.06 -5.86 28.14
N LYS A 51 5.27 -6.55 28.97
CA LYS A 51 5.75 -7.14 30.23
C LYS A 51 5.43 -8.62 30.37
N GLN A 52 6.08 -9.46 29.56
CA GLN A 52 6.59 -10.81 29.90
C GLN A 52 6.81 -11.69 28.65
N ILE A 53 7.86 -11.41 27.86
CA ILE A 53 8.57 -12.50 27.14
C ILE A 53 10.07 -12.21 27.27
N ARG A 54 10.73 -12.93 28.16
CA ARG A 54 12.21 -13.00 28.15
C ARG A 54 12.62 -13.66 26.83
N PRO A 55 13.59 -13.12 26.07
CA PRO A 55 14.16 -13.88 24.98
C PRO A 55 14.95 -15.03 25.59
N GLN A 56 14.37 -16.24 25.56
CA GLN A 56 15.21 -17.43 25.59
C GLN A 56 16.00 -17.43 24.30
N SER A 57 17.31 -17.36 24.44
CA SER A 57 18.28 -17.53 23.37
C SER A 57 18.19 -18.95 22.81
N THR A 58 17.13 -19.24 22.06
CA THR A 58 17.15 -20.34 21.11
C THR A 58 17.93 -19.80 19.93
N ARG A 59 19.10 -20.38 19.66
CA ARG A 59 19.86 -20.11 18.44
C ARG A 59 18.91 -20.37 17.27
N MET A 60 18.34 -19.29 16.75
CA MET A 60 17.59 -19.30 15.51
C MET A 60 18.60 -19.76 14.46
N PHE A 61 18.30 -20.89 13.81
CA PHE A 61 19.08 -21.33 12.66
C PHE A 61 18.99 -20.21 11.63
N THR A 62 20.05 -19.40 11.54
CA THR A 62 20.27 -18.46 10.46
C THR A 62 20.52 -19.29 9.22
N SER A 63 19.50 -19.45 8.38
CA SER A 63 19.75 -19.63 6.95
C SER A 63 20.41 -18.32 6.53
N GLU A 64 21.71 -18.35 6.21
CA GLU A 64 22.49 -17.14 5.94
C GLU A 64 22.12 -16.45 4.62
N ASN A 65 21.07 -16.88 3.91
CA ASN A 65 20.60 -16.21 2.71
C ASN A 65 19.10 -16.40 2.49
N THR A 66 18.26 -15.75 3.31
CA THR A 66 16.82 -15.69 3.03
C THR A 66 16.57 -14.79 1.83
N GLN A 67 16.02 -15.33 0.74
CA GLN A 67 15.69 -14.50 -0.41
C GLN A 67 14.67 -13.44 -0.03
N THR A 68 14.80 -12.29 -0.68
CA THR A 68 14.02 -11.11 -0.39
C THR A 68 13.55 -10.47 -1.69
N ILE A 69 12.31 -10.00 -1.72
CA ILE A 69 11.78 -9.19 -2.82
C ILE A 69 11.23 -7.88 -2.27
N MET A 70 11.43 -6.80 -3.03
CA MET A 70 10.79 -5.52 -2.76
C MET A 70 9.43 -5.48 -3.43
N ALA A 71 8.39 -5.24 -2.63
CA ALA A 71 7.02 -5.02 -3.07
C ALA A 71 6.64 -3.54 -2.93
N VAL A 72 5.57 -3.14 -3.61
CA VAL A 72 5.02 -1.78 -3.53
C VAL A 72 3.58 -1.80 -3.03
N ALA A 73 3.28 -0.84 -2.18
CA ALA A 73 1.97 -0.63 -1.58
C ALA A 73 1.55 0.83 -1.70
N VAL A 74 0.31 1.11 -1.30
CA VAL A 74 -0.22 2.46 -1.21
C VAL A 74 -0.64 2.71 0.22
N ARG A 75 -0.28 3.87 0.77
CA ARG A 75 -0.69 4.33 2.09
C ARG A 75 -1.51 5.61 1.98
N GLN A 76 -2.44 5.78 2.93
CA GLN A 76 -3.18 7.03 3.08
C GLN A 76 -2.36 8.01 3.91
N VAL A 77 -2.25 9.24 3.41
CA VAL A 77 -1.63 10.36 4.13
C VAL A 77 -2.64 11.48 4.31
N LEU A 78 -2.60 12.14 5.47
CA LEU A 78 -3.41 13.33 5.71
C LEU A 78 -2.80 14.50 4.96
N THR A 79 -3.61 15.19 4.18
CA THR A 79 -3.19 16.42 3.51
C THR A 79 -3.25 17.59 4.49
N ASN A 80 -2.34 18.56 4.31
CA ASN A 80 -2.31 19.78 5.11
C ASN A 80 -3.38 20.81 4.69
N ASP A 81 -4.46 20.38 4.04
CA ASP A 81 -5.54 21.28 3.64
C ASP A 81 -6.50 21.56 4.81
N PHE A 82 -7.31 22.62 4.67
CA PHE A 82 -8.27 23.01 5.70
C PHE A 82 -9.30 21.90 6.01
N PHE A 83 -9.51 20.97 5.07
CA PHE A 83 -10.51 19.91 5.17
C PHE A 83 -9.93 18.58 5.67
N GLN A 84 -8.62 18.51 5.93
CA GLN A 84 -7.90 17.30 6.33
C GLN A 84 -8.24 16.12 5.42
N THR A 85 -8.19 16.34 4.10
CA THR A 85 -8.49 15.28 3.14
C THR A 85 -7.40 14.21 3.11
N TYR A 86 -7.73 12.99 2.69
CA TYR A 86 -6.75 11.93 2.51
C TYR A 86 -6.21 11.93 1.08
N ALA A 87 -4.89 11.89 0.95
CA ALA A 87 -4.20 11.56 -0.29
C ALA A 87 -3.59 10.16 -0.19
N PHE A 88 -3.19 9.62 -1.34
CA PHE A 88 -2.54 8.33 -1.44
C PHE A 88 -1.09 8.54 -1.85
N GLU A 89 -0.17 7.88 -1.15
CA GLU A 89 1.26 7.84 -1.47
C GLU A 89 1.71 6.39 -1.64
N GLY A 90 2.66 6.16 -2.54
CA GLY A 90 3.30 4.86 -2.65
C GLY A 90 4.28 4.61 -1.51
N ALA A 91 4.48 3.34 -1.17
CA ALA A 91 5.51 2.92 -0.23
C ALA A 91 6.11 1.58 -0.68
N THR A 92 7.36 1.33 -0.31
CA THR A 92 8.01 0.04 -0.52
C THR A 92 7.96 -0.84 0.72
N LEU A 93 7.82 -2.14 0.49
CA LEU A 93 7.76 -3.17 1.50
C LEU A 93 8.81 -4.24 1.18
N GLN A 94 9.50 -4.73 2.20
CA GLN A 94 10.38 -5.86 2.08
C GLN A 94 9.59 -7.13 2.42
N VAL A 95 9.60 -8.11 1.52
CA VAL A 95 8.98 -9.41 1.73
C VAL A 95 10.05 -10.49 1.70
N THR A 96 10.08 -11.33 2.72
CA THR A 96 10.96 -12.49 2.81
C THR A 96 10.13 -13.76 2.95
N VAL A 97 10.72 -14.91 2.59
CA VAL A 97 10.07 -16.21 2.74
C VAL A 97 11.01 -17.19 3.41
N GLU A 98 10.49 -17.93 4.38
CA GLU A 98 11.19 -19.04 5.02
C GLU A 98 10.42 -20.34 4.76
N ILE A 99 11.15 -21.38 4.35
CA ILE A 99 10.62 -22.74 4.15
C ILE A 99 11.19 -23.61 5.27
N LYS A 100 10.32 -24.19 6.12
CA LYS A 100 10.71 -25.05 7.24
C LYS A 100 10.01 -26.40 7.14
N PRO A 101 10.63 -27.52 7.56
CA PRO A 101 9.91 -28.78 7.73
C PRO A 101 8.72 -28.59 8.68
N GLY A 102 7.54 -29.06 8.29
CA GLY A 102 6.30 -28.80 9.00
C GLY A 102 5.10 -29.58 8.45
N ASP A 103 3.90 -29.05 8.68
CA ASP A 103 2.62 -29.70 8.36
C ASP A 103 1.92 -29.07 7.12
N GLY A 104 2.66 -28.28 6.33
CA GLY A 104 2.09 -27.58 5.17
C GLY A 104 1.38 -26.27 5.54
N LYS A 105 1.73 -25.65 6.68
CA LYS A 105 1.09 -24.41 7.13
C LYS A 105 1.62 -23.22 6.35
N ILE A 106 0.70 -22.33 5.98
CA ILE A 106 1.03 -21.07 5.31
C ILE A 106 0.79 -19.94 6.30
N LEU A 107 1.87 -19.30 6.73
CA LEU A 107 1.88 -18.29 7.77
C LEU A 107 2.35 -16.94 7.20
N VAL A 108 1.81 -15.88 7.77
CA VAL A 108 2.14 -14.50 7.41
C VAL A 108 2.53 -13.80 8.72
N ASN A 109 3.79 -13.38 8.80
CA ASN A 109 4.37 -12.70 9.95
C ASN A 109 4.57 -11.21 9.62
N THR A 110 3.88 -10.34 10.37
CA THR A 110 3.84 -8.92 10.04
C THR A 110 3.87 -8.09 11.32
N VAL A 111 4.65 -7.02 11.31
CA VAL A 111 4.71 -6.08 12.45
C VAL A 111 3.48 -5.17 12.48
N THR A 112 2.86 -4.94 11.32
CA THR A 112 1.64 -4.16 11.15
C THR A 112 0.43 -5.08 10.98
N PRO A 113 -0.78 -4.72 11.47
CA PRO A 113 -1.99 -5.47 11.20
C PRO A 113 -2.20 -5.59 9.69
N THR A 114 -2.08 -6.80 9.15
CA THR A 114 -2.39 -7.06 7.74
C THR A 114 -3.81 -7.55 7.59
N GLY A 115 -4.50 -7.07 6.55
CA GLY A 115 -5.82 -7.52 6.19
C GLY A 115 -5.87 -9.02 5.83
N VAL A 116 -7.08 -9.58 5.84
CA VAL A 116 -7.37 -10.99 5.48
C VAL A 116 -6.89 -11.35 4.06
N ASP A 117 -6.78 -10.32 3.21
CA ASP A 117 -6.37 -10.41 1.81
C ASP A 117 -4.91 -10.82 1.63
N PHE A 118 -4.03 -10.50 2.59
CA PHE A 118 -2.63 -10.90 2.49
C PHE A 118 -2.45 -12.40 2.70
N GLN A 119 -3.15 -12.96 3.69
CA GLN A 119 -3.14 -14.42 3.92
C GLN A 119 -3.74 -15.19 2.73
N SER A 120 -4.81 -14.67 2.13
CA SER A 120 -5.39 -15.26 0.93
C SER A 120 -4.38 -15.29 -0.22
N SER A 121 -3.70 -14.17 -0.45
CA SER A 121 -2.68 -14.02 -1.50
C SER A 121 -1.47 -14.93 -1.28
N ALA A 122 -1.04 -15.09 -0.03
CA ALA A 122 0.04 -16.02 0.33
C ALA A 122 -0.34 -17.48 0.00
N ARG A 123 -1.58 -17.89 0.29
CA ARG A 123 -2.07 -19.23 -0.06
C ARG A 123 -2.07 -19.47 -1.56
N THR A 124 -2.57 -18.51 -2.34
CA THR A 124 -2.55 -18.61 -3.80
C THR A 124 -1.13 -18.60 -4.36
N ALA A 125 -0.23 -17.79 -3.80
CA ALA A 125 1.17 -17.76 -4.20
C ALA A 125 1.85 -19.11 -3.99
N VAL A 126 1.63 -19.77 -2.84
CA VAL A 126 2.14 -21.12 -2.57
C VAL A 126 1.59 -22.13 -3.58
N GLN A 127 0.28 -22.14 -3.82
CA GLN A 127 -0.34 -23.06 -4.79
C GLN A 127 0.24 -22.88 -6.21
N VAL A 128 0.43 -21.63 -6.64
CA VAL A 128 0.98 -21.34 -7.97
C VAL A 128 2.46 -21.72 -8.05
N ALA A 129 3.25 -21.40 -7.01
CA ALA A 129 4.67 -21.76 -6.97
C ALA A 129 4.87 -23.28 -6.95
N GLU A 130 4.10 -24.01 -6.15
CA GLU A 130 4.10 -25.48 -6.08
C GLU A 130 3.82 -26.07 -7.46
N ARG A 131 2.77 -25.59 -8.14
CA ARG A 131 2.41 -26.04 -9.49
C ARG A 131 3.49 -25.74 -10.54
N ILE A 132 4.11 -24.58 -10.50
CA ILE A 132 5.10 -24.15 -11.50
C ILE A 132 6.44 -24.88 -11.31
N THR A 133 6.83 -25.13 -10.06
CA THR A 133 8.12 -25.73 -9.72
C THR A 133 8.05 -27.26 -9.57
N ASP A 134 6.85 -27.84 -9.54
CA ASP A 134 6.61 -29.26 -9.24
C ASP A 134 7.19 -29.68 -7.87
N ALA A 135 7.35 -28.71 -6.95
CA ALA A 135 7.79 -28.97 -5.59
C ALA A 135 6.66 -29.61 -4.76
N ASP A 136 6.99 -30.45 -3.78
CA ASP A 136 6.04 -30.93 -2.78
C ASP A 136 6.19 -30.09 -1.49
N LEU A 137 5.23 -29.19 -1.24
CA LEU A 137 5.24 -28.32 -0.06
C LEU A 137 4.35 -28.84 1.06
N SER A 138 3.76 -30.03 0.91
CA SER A 138 2.81 -30.61 1.89
C SER A 138 3.43 -30.86 3.27
N LYS A 139 4.76 -31.01 3.34
CA LYS A 139 5.55 -31.20 4.57
C LYS A 139 6.41 -30.00 4.92
N SER A 140 6.08 -28.84 4.37
CA SER A 140 6.83 -27.61 4.59
C SER A 140 5.90 -26.49 5.05
N ASP A 141 6.21 -25.93 6.21
CA ASP A 141 5.59 -24.69 6.64
C ASP A 141 6.26 -23.53 5.90
N ILE A 142 5.45 -22.70 5.23
CA ILE A 142 5.87 -21.53 4.46
C ILE A 142 5.52 -20.29 5.25
N ILE A 143 6.52 -19.46 5.56
CA ILE A 143 6.36 -18.26 6.39
C ILE A 143 6.78 -17.06 5.56
N PHE A 144 5.82 -16.23 5.15
CA PHE A 144 6.11 -14.92 4.57
C PHE A 144 6.27 -13.90 5.69
N SER A 145 7.38 -13.18 5.71
CA SER A 145 7.56 -12.04 6.63
C SER A 145 7.54 -10.74 5.85
N ILE A 146 6.79 -9.75 6.35
CA ILE A 146 6.72 -8.41 5.77
C ILE A 146 7.34 -7.42 6.74
N ALA A 147 8.30 -6.66 6.24
CA ALA A 147 8.86 -5.52 6.95
C ALA A 147 8.62 -4.24 6.15
N SER A 148 8.27 -3.18 6.87
CA SER A 148 8.19 -1.82 6.33
C SER A 148 9.13 -0.93 7.13
N SER A 149 9.96 -0.14 6.46
CA SER A 149 10.71 0.96 7.09
C SER A 149 9.85 2.21 7.28
N GLU A 150 8.66 2.25 6.68
CA GLU A 150 7.72 3.38 6.75
C GLU A 150 6.50 3.04 7.61
N ASP A 151 5.91 4.08 8.24
CA ASP A 151 4.66 3.99 9.02
C ASP A 151 3.46 3.67 8.09
N ILE A 152 3.35 2.42 7.69
CA ILE A 152 2.22 1.91 6.91
C ILE A 152 1.17 1.39 7.90
N ARG A 153 0.10 2.17 8.09
CA ARG A 153 -0.97 1.84 9.06
C ARG A 153 -1.75 0.57 8.68
N SER A 154 -1.77 0.21 7.40
CA SER A 154 -2.33 -1.03 6.89
C SER A 154 -1.68 -1.37 5.55
N VAL A 155 -1.14 -2.58 5.44
CA VAL A 155 -0.81 -3.17 4.14
C VAL A 155 -2.06 -3.92 3.71
N ASP A 156 -2.91 -3.23 2.95
CA ASP A 156 -4.15 -3.80 2.45
C ASP A 156 -4.02 -4.06 0.96
N GLY A 157 -4.26 -5.31 0.56
CA GLY A 157 -4.45 -5.65 -0.84
C GLY A 157 -3.75 -6.93 -1.28
N GLN A 158 -4.45 -7.67 -2.15
CA GLN A 158 -3.92 -8.84 -2.84
C GLN A 158 -2.75 -8.50 -3.79
N SER A 159 -2.37 -7.23 -3.93
CA SER A 159 -1.40 -6.74 -4.93
C SER A 159 0.05 -7.17 -4.71
N ALA A 160 0.35 -7.82 -3.58
CA ALA A 160 1.64 -8.46 -3.32
C ALA A 160 1.68 -9.93 -3.77
N GLY A 161 0.57 -10.48 -4.25
CA GLY A 161 0.45 -11.88 -4.65
C GLY A 161 1.48 -12.29 -5.71
N ALA A 162 1.64 -11.48 -6.77
CA ALA A 162 2.63 -11.75 -7.81
C ALA A 162 4.07 -11.71 -7.25
N ALA A 163 4.39 -10.73 -6.40
CA ALA A 163 5.71 -10.60 -5.77
C ALA A 163 6.03 -11.80 -4.85
N MET A 164 5.09 -12.22 -4.00
CA MET A 164 5.24 -13.41 -3.14
C MET A 164 5.44 -14.69 -3.95
N THR A 165 4.74 -14.81 -5.09
CA THR A 165 4.86 -15.97 -5.98
C THR A 165 6.24 -16.02 -6.62
N VAL A 166 6.71 -14.90 -7.17
CA VAL A 166 8.07 -14.77 -7.74
C VAL A 166 9.12 -15.12 -6.68
N LEU A 167 9.00 -14.54 -5.48
CA LEU A 167 9.91 -14.81 -4.37
C LEU A 167 9.99 -16.29 -4.00
N LEU A 168 8.84 -16.95 -3.83
CA LEU A 168 8.81 -18.36 -3.45
C LEU A 168 9.33 -19.26 -4.57
N ILE A 169 9.00 -18.98 -5.83
CA ILE A 169 9.59 -19.73 -6.96
C ILE A 169 11.12 -19.56 -6.97
N SER A 170 11.61 -18.36 -6.70
CA SER A 170 13.04 -18.09 -6.62
C SER A 170 13.73 -18.88 -5.51
N GLU A 171 13.12 -18.92 -4.32
CA GLU A 171 13.60 -19.71 -3.17
C GLU A 171 13.60 -21.22 -3.50
N LEU A 172 12.55 -21.74 -4.14
CA LEU A 172 12.45 -23.16 -4.50
C LEU A 172 13.43 -23.56 -5.60
N THR A 173 13.70 -22.66 -6.54
CA THR A 173 14.60 -22.90 -7.67
C THR A 173 16.04 -22.48 -7.41
N GLN A 174 16.31 -21.87 -6.25
CA GLN A 174 17.62 -21.32 -5.87
C GLN A 174 18.18 -20.36 -6.93
N GLN A 175 17.29 -19.56 -7.54
CA GLN A 175 17.66 -18.49 -8.46
C GLN A 175 17.70 -17.18 -7.70
N ASP A 176 18.68 -16.32 -7.98
CA ASP A 176 18.74 -14.99 -7.37
C ASP A 176 17.83 -14.02 -8.13
N LEU A 177 17.11 -13.18 -7.39
CA LEU A 177 16.29 -12.11 -7.97
C LEU A 177 17.09 -10.82 -8.09
N ARG A 178 16.91 -10.14 -9.23
CA ARG A 178 17.36 -8.77 -9.40
C ARG A 178 16.64 -7.81 -8.45
N ASN A 179 17.41 -6.99 -7.75
CA ASN A 179 16.88 -5.96 -6.85
C ASN A 179 16.40 -4.70 -7.58
N ASP A 180 16.71 -4.53 -8.85
CA ASP A 180 16.31 -3.38 -9.67
C ASP A 180 15.03 -3.63 -10.48
N VAL A 181 14.37 -4.77 -10.27
CA VAL A 181 13.08 -5.12 -10.88
C VAL A 181 12.04 -5.20 -9.77
N LEU A 182 10.95 -4.45 -9.89
CA LEU A 182 9.83 -4.49 -8.94
C LEU A 182 8.56 -4.94 -9.68
N ILE A 183 7.63 -5.56 -8.96
CA ILE A 183 6.35 -6.03 -9.52
C ILE A 183 5.18 -5.66 -8.61
N THR A 184 4.05 -5.32 -9.22
CA THR A 184 2.75 -5.27 -8.53
C THR A 184 1.70 -6.07 -9.29
N GLY A 185 0.81 -6.72 -8.56
CA GLY A 185 -0.22 -7.55 -9.18
C GLY A 185 -0.85 -8.51 -8.19
N THR A 186 -2.16 -8.74 -8.33
CA THR A 186 -2.75 -9.92 -7.68
C THR A 186 -2.28 -11.17 -8.39
N ILE A 187 -2.35 -12.31 -7.73
CA ILE A 187 -2.07 -13.60 -8.36
C ILE A 187 -3.34 -14.44 -8.41
N ASN A 188 -3.67 -14.95 -9.59
CA ASN A 188 -4.76 -15.91 -9.76
C ASN A 188 -4.22 -17.34 -9.65
N PRO A 189 -5.06 -18.34 -9.30
CA PRO A 189 -4.62 -19.74 -9.18
C PRO A 189 -4.03 -20.35 -10.46
N ASP A 190 -4.36 -19.79 -11.63
CA ASP A 190 -3.79 -20.19 -12.92
C ASP A 190 -2.40 -19.58 -13.21
N GLY A 191 -1.88 -18.74 -12.31
CA GLY A 191 -0.60 -18.04 -12.45
C GLY A 191 -0.68 -16.68 -13.14
N THR A 192 -1.87 -16.25 -13.58
CA THR A 192 -2.02 -14.93 -14.22
C THR A 192 -1.93 -13.77 -13.23
N VAL A 193 -1.32 -12.67 -13.67
CA VAL A 193 -1.16 -11.45 -12.89
C VAL A 193 -2.41 -10.58 -13.07
N GLY A 194 -3.11 -10.33 -11.96
CA GLY A 194 -4.38 -9.60 -11.95
C GLY A 194 -4.24 -8.12 -11.55
N ARG A 195 -5.29 -7.36 -11.85
CA ARG A 195 -5.31 -5.90 -11.75
C ARG A 195 -5.16 -5.39 -10.32
N VAL A 196 -4.57 -4.21 -10.18
CA VAL A 196 -4.40 -3.53 -8.88
C VAL A 196 -4.79 -2.05 -8.94
N GLY A 197 -5.12 -1.50 -7.78
CA GLY A 197 -5.32 -0.05 -7.60
C GLY A 197 -4.01 0.70 -7.32
N GLY A 198 -4.06 2.02 -7.51
CA GLY A 198 -2.99 2.96 -7.18
C GLY A 198 -1.69 2.74 -7.96
N ILE A 199 -1.80 2.42 -9.26
CA ILE A 199 -0.64 2.13 -10.12
C ILE A 199 0.31 3.32 -10.20
N LYS A 200 -0.20 4.55 -10.25
CA LYS A 200 0.62 5.76 -10.31
C LYS A 200 1.46 5.92 -9.03
N GLU A 201 0.82 5.78 -7.87
CA GLU A 201 1.47 5.89 -6.56
C GLU A 201 2.50 4.77 -6.37
N LYS A 202 2.19 3.55 -6.82
CA LYS A 202 3.10 2.40 -6.76
C LYS A 202 4.31 2.55 -7.67
N ALA A 203 4.11 3.05 -8.89
CA ALA A 203 5.20 3.32 -9.82
C ALA A 203 6.11 4.44 -9.30
N ASP A 204 5.54 5.46 -8.67
CA ASP A 204 6.29 6.52 -7.98
C ASP A 204 7.17 5.94 -6.85
N ALA A 205 6.63 5.04 -6.01
CA ALA A 205 7.43 4.35 -5.00
C ALA A 205 8.53 3.46 -5.59
N ALA A 206 8.25 2.72 -6.68
CA ALA A 206 9.25 1.91 -7.35
C ALA A 206 10.39 2.77 -7.95
N GLY A 207 10.04 3.91 -8.55
CA GLY A 207 11.00 4.87 -9.08
C GLY A 207 11.88 5.48 -7.98
N LYS A 208 11.28 5.90 -6.86
CA LYS A 208 12.00 6.43 -5.68
C LYS A 208 12.91 5.40 -5.01
N TYR A 209 12.53 4.13 -5.05
CA TYR A 209 13.38 3.03 -4.61
C TYR A 209 14.59 2.81 -5.53
N GLY A 210 14.52 3.29 -6.78
CA GLY A 210 15.59 3.16 -7.77
C GLY A 210 15.44 1.96 -8.70
N ALA A 211 14.21 1.42 -8.84
CA ALA A 211 13.95 0.35 -9.79
C ALA A 211 14.23 0.80 -11.23
N LYS A 212 14.71 -0.14 -12.06
CA LYS A 212 14.91 0.06 -13.51
C LYS A 212 13.76 -0.47 -14.32
N ILE A 213 13.07 -1.49 -13.82
CA ILE A 213 11.90 -2.08 -14.46
C ILE A 213 10.81 -2.24 -13.41
N PHE A 214 9.63 -1.72 -13.71
CA PHE A 214 8.43 -1.92 -12.91
C PHE A 214 7.38 -2.70 -13.68
N LEU A 215 7.13 -3.93 -13.23
CA LEU A 215 6.20 -4.86 -13.84
C LEU A 215 4.79 -4.61 -13.32
N VAL A 216 3.85 -4.42 -14.24
CA VAL A 216 2.43 -4.15 -13.94
C VAL A 216 1.50 -5.14 -14.63
N PRO A 217 0.26 -5.31 -14.16
CA PRO A 217 -0.70 -6.19 -14.81
C PRO A 217 -1.07 -5.70 -16.23
N PRO A 218 -1.64 -6.58 -17.08
CA PRO A 218 -2.01 -6.20 -18.45
C PRO A 218 -3.02 -5.05 -18.48
N ALA A 219 -2.88 -4.17 -19.47
CA ALA A 219 -3.69 -2.97 -19.65
C ALA A 219 -3.67 -2.00 -18.44
N GLN A 220 -2.54 -1.92 -17.73
CA GLN A 220 -2.31 -0.97 -16.64
C GLN A 220 -1.08 -0.06 -16.86
N SER A 221 -0.43 -0.11 -18.02
CA SER A 221 0.66 0.81 -18.40
C SER A 221 0.19 2.22 -18.78
N MET A 222 -1.11 2.41 -19.06
CA MET A 222 -1.69 3.70 -19.43
C MET A 222 -2.53 4.26 -18.29
N ILE A 223 -2.28 5.51 -17.90
CA ILE A 223 -3.01 6.22 -16.84
C ILE A 223 -3.66 7.50 -17.37
N GLN A 224 -4.63 8.04 -16.63
CA GLN A 224 -5.22 9.34 -16.91
C GLN A 224 -4.49 10.39 -16.10
N VAL A 225 -3.83 11.34 -16.76
CA VAL A 225 -3.11 12.45 -16.11
C VAL A 225 -3.92 13.72 -16.25
N GLN A 226 -3.98 14.51 -15.17
CA GLN A 226 -4.65 15.80 -15.19
C GLN A 226 -3.68 16.88 -15.68
N THR A 227 -3.90 17.39 -16.89
CA THR A 227 -3.17 18.51 -17.48
C THR A 227 -3.95 19.79 -17.26
N CYS A 228 -3.35 20.80 -16.63
CA CYS A 228 -3.98 22.09 -16.38
C CYS A 228 -3.29 23.22 -17.17
N GLU A 229 -4.05 23.93 -17.99
CA GLU A 229 -3.61 25.14 -18.66
C GLU A 229 -4.04 26.36 -17.86
N GLU A 230 -3.08 27.22 -17.54
CA GLU A 230 -3.31 28.46 -16.81
C GLU A 230 -3.23 29.66 -17.75
N LYS A 231 -4.28 30.48 -17.78
CA LYS A 231 -4.37 31.71 -18.57
C LYS A 231 -4.67 32.89 -17.65
N ARG A 232 -3.78 33.88 -17.63
CA ARG A 232 -3.98 35.11 -16.86
C ARG A 232 -4.60 36.19 -17.74
N ILE A 233 -5.77 36.70 -17.36
CA ILE A 233 -6.43 37.82 -18.04
C ILE A 233 -6.69 38.91 -17.00
N GLY A 234 -5.87 39.97 -17.03
CA GLY A 234 -5.87 40.99 -15.98
C GLY A 234 -5.50 40.39 -14.61
N THR A 235 -6.35 40.59 -13.62
CA THR A 235 -6.18 40.02 -12.26
C THR A 235 -6.74 38.61 -12.11
N ILE A 236 -7.46 38.08 -13.12
CA ILE A 236 -8.12 36.77 -13.05
C ILE A 236 -7.19 35.70 -13.60
N LEU A 237 -6.98 34.64 -12.80
CA LEU A 237 -6.32 33.41 -13.23
C LEU A 237 -7.40 32.41 -13.65
N TYR A 238 -7.42 32.06 -14.93
CA TYR A 238 -8.24 30.98 -15.46
C TYR A 238 -7.42 29.71 -15.49
N LYS A 239 -7.84 28.67 -14.78
CA LYS A 239 -7.20 27.35 -14.80
C LYS A 239 -8.17 26.35 -15.42
N ASN A 240 -7.83 25.83 -16.60
CA ASN A 240 -8.61 24.82 -17.28
C ASN A 240 -7.89 23.48 -17.21
N CYS A 241 -8.46 22.50 -16.53
CA CYS A 241 -7.86 21.18 -16.37
C CYS A 241 -8.62 20.13 -17.17
N ARG A 242 -7.89 19.25 -17.87
CA ARG A 242 -8.44 18.11 -18.61
C ARG A 242 -7.66 16.85 -18.27
N TYR A 243 -8.31 15.69 -18.41
CA TYR A 243 -7.66 14.40 -18.28
C TYR A 243 -7.23 13.91 -19.65
N GLU A 244 -5.96 13.53 -19.76
CA GLU A 244 -5.38 12.98 -20.99
C GLU A 244 -4.76 11.62 -20.68
N PRO A 245 -4.90 10.63 -21.58
CA PRO A 245 -4.20 9.37 -21.44
C PRO A 245 -2.70 9.61 -21.61
N ALA A 246 -1.90 9.10 -20.67
CA ALA A 246 -0.45 9.15 -20.71
C ALA A 246 0.15 7.77 -20.41
N SER A 247 1.29 7.49 -21.03
CA SER A 247 2.08 6.30 -20.75
C SER A 247 2.78 6.45 -19.42
N LEU A 248 2.62 5.47 -18.52
CA LEU A 248 3.32 5.46 -17.25
C LEU A 248 4.83 5.27 -17.44
N SER A 249 5.23 4.49 -18.46
CA SER A 249 6.65 4.32 -18.83
C SER A 249 7.27 5.66 -19.25
N GLU A 250 6.59 6.46 -20.08
CA GLU A 250 7.13 7.78 -20.47
C GLU A 250 7.37 8.71 -19.27
N ILE A 251 6.42 8.75 -18.33
CA ILE A 251 6.53 9.57 -17.11
C ILE A 251 7.67 9.08 -16.23
N THR A 252 7.74 7.77 -15.99
CA THR A 252 8.72 7.18 -15.06
C THR A 252 10.13 7.08 -15.65
N LEU A 253 10.27 7.01 -16.98
CA LEU A 253 11.56 7.12 -17.65
C LEU A 253 12.14 8.52 -17.52
N ASP A 254 11.32 9.57 -17.68
CA ASP A 254 11.75 10.97 -17.53
C ASP A 254 12.12 11.30 -16.08
N GLU A 255 11.30 10.86 -15.13
CA GLU A 255 11.47 11.22 -13.70
C GLU A 255 12.53 10.35 -12.99
N TYR A 256 12.57 9.05 -13.29
CA TYR A 256 13.35 8.06 -12.52
C TYR A 256 14.33 7.23 -13.39
N GLY A 257 14.22 7.29 -14.72
CA GLY A 257 14.93 6.36 -15.60
C GLY A 257 14.48 4.91 -15.41
N MET A 258 13.20 4.71 -15.10
CA MET A 258 12.56 3.42 -14.86
C MET A 258 11.58 3.11 -15.99
N ASP A 259 11.65 1.92 -16.58
CA ASP A 259 10.65 1.46 -17.55
C ASP A 259 9.48 0.77 -16.85
N VAL A 260 8.28 0.85 -17.44
CA VAL A 260 7.08 0.15 -16.97
C VAL A 260 6.66 -0.86 -18.03
N THR A 261 6.65 -2.13 -17.63
CA THR A 261 6.36 -3.24 -18.56
C THR A 261 5.16 -4.04 -18.07
N GLU A 262 4.25 -4.37 -18.98
CA GLU A 262 3.11 -5.23 -18.67
C GLU A 262 3.50 -6.69 -18.70
N VAL A 263 3.04 -7.47 -17.71
CA VAL A 263 3.25 -8.93 -17.64
C VAL A 263 1.93 -9.66 -17.42
N LYS A 264 1.74 -10.78 -18.11
CA LYS A 264 0.48 -11.54 -18.10
C LYS A 264 0.43 -12.59 -16.99
N ASN A 265 1.58 -13.18 -16.66
CA ASN A 265 1.70 -14.25 -15.68
C ASN A 265 3.05 -14.19 -14.96
N VAL A 266 3.20 -14.99 -13.91
CA VAL A 266 4.40 -15.00 -13.07
C VAL A 266 5.61 -15.60 -13.79
N GLU A 267 5.42 -16.50 -14.75
CA GLU A 267 6.51 -17.06 -15.56
C GLU A 267 7.15 -15.98 -16.46
N GLU A 268 6.34 -15.12 -17.07
CA GLU A 268 6.81 -13.95 -17.82
C GLU A 268 7.54 -12.97 -16.90
N ALA A 269 6.97 -12.69 -15.72
CA ALA A 269 7.59 -11.83 -14.72
C ALA A 269 8.95 -12.35 -14.25
N LEU A 270 9.06 -13.64 -13.92
CA LEU A 270 10.31 -14.30 -13.53
C LEU A 270 11.42 -14.06 -14.55
N SER A 271 11.09 -14.06 -15.85
CA SER A 271 12.08 -13.82 -16.89
C SER A 271 12.73 -12.42 -16.82
N TYR A 272 12.08 -11.42 -16.21
CA TYR A 272 12.69 -10.10 -15.99
C TYR A 272 13.59 -10.10 -14.75
N PHE A 273 13.23 -10.87 -13.72
CA PHE A 273 14.01 -10.97 -12.50
C PHE A 273 15.30 -11.78 -12.65
N THR A 274 15.34 -12.74 -13.57
CA THR A 274 16.45 -13.72 -13.68
C THR A 274 17.32 -13.55 -14.93
N LYS A 275 16.94 -12.68 -15.87
CA LYS A 275 17.78 -12.34 -17.03
C LYS A 275 18.93 -11.42 -16.63
N GLN A 276 20.16 -11.89 -16.89
CA GLN A 276 21.42 -11.13 -16.84
C GLN A 276 21.69 -10.42 -18.16
#